data_AF-A0A6S6PCE1-F1
#
_entry.id   AF-A0A6S6PCE1-F1
#
_cell.length_a   1.000
_cell.length_b   1.000
_cell.length_c   1.000
_cell.angle_alpha   90.00
_cell.angle_beta   90.00
_cell.angle_gamma   90.00
#
_symmetry.space_group_name_H-M   'P 1'
#
loop_
_entity.id
_entity.type
_entity.pdbx_description
1 polymer ?
#
loop_
_entity_poly.entity_id
_entity_poly.type
_entity_poly.pdbx_seq_one_letter_code
_entity_poly.pdbx_strand_id
1 'polypeptide(L)'
;MTGIRRTSVRVLFAVLTAALIATPFGVAWYLHVLGLQVSEQFSTAAVVLPADEQAFARTVHSQLPRRTPPVVLAYHDVRPMVVTERHPDPAAEARHHFVVTPEAFDAQLTALRAAGYTSITSDQYVDYLAGGEVPERSVLITFDDGTHGLWTHADKILERHGMHAVSFLITGNVGANRPYYLSWQEIERMAESGRWDFQSHTRKMHARMPVDAAGTLASEMTHRRWLSEKNRLETLDEFETKIRKDLQGSVQDIVDHGLPRPTLFAFPFSEGYNDNAESTDPQAAAVAMTVIRELFAGAFNNAPPQPLPAGARAAAVGMTGRIELTLDSTVDDLLTGVRAHTPVTPAQAPPSRRPDLWTEMSDDTPAPVRATGDEVRMRGPGRWIGVAYGRQATADWAAYTASATMRGLAARGVENAALVTRVGTGEEISTQVSSGYLRVSIGLGAKPKVVRQLPLKPRDSHTVSMTVKPTATDIVVDGSVRLTVPSDGGPGAYGGIGLTSSRMTEAAPWPVFTDLSITAGRDSPTVRGGVGLPARP
;
A
#
# COMPACT_ATOMS: atom_id res chain seq x y z
N MET A 1 -28.20 69.37 29.20
CA MET A 1 -27.62 68.03 28.89
C MET A 1 -28.08 66.97 29.91
N THR A 2 -29.37 66.68 30.05
CA THR A 2 -29.85 65.98 31.28
C THR A 2 -30.89 64.86 31.13
N GLY A 3 -31.47 64.62 29.94
CA GLY A 3 -32.36 63.47 29.70
C GLY A 3 -31.68 62.32 28.95
N ILE A 4 -31.11 62.63 27.78
CA ILE A 4 -30.55 61.64 26.85
C ILE A 4 -29.39 60.83 27.47
N ARG A 5 -28.49 61.49 28.24
CA ARG A 5 -27.38 60.80 28.93
C ARG A 5 -27.82 59.79 29.99
N ARG A 6 -28.94 60.03 30.70
CA ARG A 6 -29.43 59.11 31.74
C ARG A 6 -30.07 57.86 31.14
N THR A 7 -30.82 58.02 30.05
CA THR A 7 -31.38 56.88 29.32
C THR A 7 -30.27 56.04 28.70
N SER A 8 -29.26 56.65 28.07
CA SER A 8 -28.11 55.93 27.52
C SER A 8 -27.33 55.14 28.58
N VAL A 9 -27.11 55.72 29.77
CA VAL A 9 -26.45 55.02 30.89
C VAL A 9 -27.31 53.85 31.40
N ARG A 10 -28.63 54.02 31.52
CA ARG A 10 -29.54 52.92 31.92
C ARG A 10 -29.60 51.80 30.91
N VAL A 11 -29.63 52.13 29.62
CA VAL A 11 -29.57 51.13 28.54
C VAL A 11 -28.23 50.40 28.57
N LEU A 12 -27.12 51.11 28.76
CA LEU A 12 -25.81 50.48 28.90
C LEU A 12 -25.74 49.52 30.09
N PHE A 13 -26.22 49.94 31.28
CA PHE A 13 -26.28 49.06 32.44
C PHE A 13 -27.21 47.86 32.22
N ALA A 14 -28.37 48.06 31.58
CA ALA A 14 -29.28 46.95 31.27
C ALA A 14 -28.65 45.94 30.29
N VAL A 15 -27.92 46.42 29.26
CA VAL A 15 -27.18 45.57 28.33
C VAL A 15 -26.03 44.84 29.03
N LEU A 16 -25.26 45.53 29.89
CA LEU A 16 -24.18 44.91 30.66
C LEU A 16 -24.71 43.87 31.65
N THR A 17 -25.83 44.14 32.32
CA THR A 17 -26.48 43.17 33.21
C THR A 17 -27.04 41.99 32.43
N ALA A 18 -27.69 42.23 31.28
CA ALA A 18 -28.17 41.16 30.41
C ALA A 18 -27.02 40.29 29.88
N ALA A 19 -25.90 40.89 29.47
CA ALA A 19 -24.69 40.18 29.07
C ALA A 19 -24.11 39.38 30.23
N LEU A 20 -23.95 39.98 31.41
CA LEU A 20 -23.44 39.31 32.61
C LEU A 20 -24.29 38.10 33.02
N ILE A 21 -25.61 38.18 32.85
CA ILE A 21 -26.54 37.07 33.12
C ILE A 21 -26.49 36.03 32.00
N ALA A 22 -26.53 36.44 30.73
CA ALA A 22 -26.62 35.53 29.59
C ALA A 22 -25.30 34.80 29.30
N THR A 23 -24.15 35.43 29.54
CA THR A 23 -22.83 34.84 29.24
C THR A 23 -22.59 33.52 29.95
N PRO A 24 -22.82 33.35 31.28
CA PRO A 24 -22.68 32.06 31.95
C PRO A 24 -23.57 30.96 31.34
N PHE A 25 -24.82 31.27 30.97
CA PHE A 25 -25.70 30.28 30.32
C PHE A 25 -25.24 29.96 28.90
N GLY A 26 -24.79 30.97 28.13
CA GLY A 26 -24.22 30.76 26.81
C GLY A 26 -22.94 29.92 26.85
N VAL A 27 -22.06 30.16 27.83
CA VAL A 27 -20.86 29.36 28.06
C VAL A 27 -21.23 27.95 28.52
N ALA A 28 -22.16 27.78 29.46
CA ALA A 28 -22.60 26.46 29.91
C ALA A 28 -23.25 25.65 28.78
N TRP A 29 -24.11 26.28 27.98
CA TRP A 29 -24.70 25.69 26.78
C TRP A 29 -23.63 25.29 25.77
N TYR A 30 -22.69 26.19 25.47
CA TYR A 30 -21.56 25.91 24.58
C TYR A 30 -20.73 24.72 25.08
N LEU A 31 -20.34 24.70 26.35
CA LEU A 31 -19.58 23.60 26.95
C LEU A 31 -20.37 22.29 26.97
N HIS A 32 -21.69 22.34 27.17
CA HIS A 32 -22.55 21.16 27.09
C HIS A 32 -22.59 20.59 25.67
N VAL A 33 -22.85 21.42 24.66
CA VAL A 33 -22.84 21.01 23.25
C VAL A 33 -21.45 20.48 22.85
N LEU A 34 -20.39 21.15 23.28
CA LEU A 34 -19.01 20.73 23.06
C LEU A 34 -18.73 19.35 23.67
N GLY A 35 -19.23 19.08 24.87
CA GLY A 35 -19.10 17.77 25.53
C GLY A 35 -19.92 16.65 24.87
N LEU A 36 -20.94 16.97 24.07
CA LEU A 36 -21.65 15.99 23.24
C LEU A 36 -20.88 15.67 21.95
N GLN A 37 -20.15 16.65 21.42
CA GLN A 37 -19.40 16.50 20.18
C GLN A 37 -17.97 15.98 20.38
N VAL A 38 -17.36 16.25 21.52
CA VAL A 38 -15.96 15.86 21.81
C VAL A 38 -15.92 14.95 23.02
N SER A 39 -15.68 13.66 22.77
CA SER A 39 -15.59 12.64 23.81
C SER A 39 -14.32 12.79 24.66
N GLU A 40 -14.27 12.11 25.80
CA GLU A 40 -13.03 11.97 26.58
C GLU A 40 -12.03 11.06 25.86
N GLN A 41 -10.74 11.37 25.99
CA GLN A 41 -9.66 10.52 25.49
C GLN A 41 -9.13 9.61 26.61
N PHE A 42 -8.78 8.37 26.25
CA PHE A 42 -8.24 7.37 27.15
C PHE A 42 -6.77 7.10 26.83
N SER A 43 -5.91 7.18 27.85
CA SER A 43 -4.53 6.73 27.72
C SER A 43 -4.41 5.26 28.08
N THR A 44 -3.77 4.48 27.23
CA THR A 44 -3.20 3.19 27.61
C THR A 44 -1.90 3.36 28.38
N ALA A 45 -1.53 2.34 29.17
CA ALA A 45 -0.17 2.22 29.69
C ALA A 45 0.80 2.01 28.52
N ALA A 46 1.99 2.60 28.61
CA ALA A 46 3.02 2.42 27.59
C ALA A 46 3.43 0.94 27.50
N VAL A 47 3.40 0.38 26.30
CA VAL A 47 3.79 -1.00 26.05
C VAL A 47 5.31 -1.15 26.06
N VAL A 48 5.79 -2.21 26.72
CA VAL A 48 7.18 -2.67 26.62
C VAL A 48 7.20 -3.91 25.74
N LEU A 49 7.92 -3.83 24.62
CA LEU A 49 8.05 -4.95 23.69
C LEU A 49 8.75 -6.15 24.36
N PRO A 50 8.30 -7.39 24.10
CA PRO A 50 9.07 -8.61 24.33
C PRO A 50 10.50 -8.55 23.76
N ALA A 51 11.42 -9.31 24.37
CA ALA A 51 12.84 -9.24 24.04
C ALA A 51 13.17 -9.67 22.60
N ASP A 52 12.42 -10.64 22.08
CA ASP A 52 12.44 -11.13 20.71
C ASP A 52 11.95 -10.07 19.71
N GLU A 53 10.81 -9.41 19.96
CA GLU A 53 10.32 -8.31 19.11
C GLU A 53 11.31 -7.14 19.09
N GLN A 54 11.90 -6.78 20.24
CA GLN A 54 12.98 -5.77 20.28
C GLN A 54 14.21 -6.19 19.47
N ALA A 55 14.59 -7.47 19.53
CA ALA A 55 15.70 -7.99 18.74
C ALA A 55 15.39 -7.97 17.24
N PHE A 56 14.14 -8.25 16.86
CA PHE A 56 13.70 -8.16 15.48
C PHE A 56 13.71 -6.71 14.98
N ALA A 57 13.19 -5.75 15.75
CA ALA A 57 13.27 -4.33 15.42
C ALA A 57 14.72 -3.84 15.21
N ARG A 58 15.65 -4.24 16.09
CA ARG A 58 17.10 -3.96 15.90
C ARG A 58 17.67 -4.60 14.65
N THR A 59 17.22 -5.80 14.31
CA THR A 59 17.62 -6.49 13.07
C THR A 59 17.16 -5.70 11.85
N VAL A 60 15.88 -5.31 11.81
CA VAL A 60 15.31 -4.45 10.74
C VAL A 60 16.09 -3.14 10.63
N HIS A 61 16.39 -2.47 11.75
CA HIS A 61 17.19 -1.25 11.77
C HIS A 61 18.56 -1.41 11.09
N SER A 62 19.25 -2.52 11.37
CA SER A 62 20.60 -2.80 10.88
C SER A 62 20.66 -3.22 9.41
N GLN A 63 19.60 -3.87 8.92
CA GLN A 63 19.56 -4.48 7.59
C GLN A 63 19.04 -3.53 6.50
N LEU A 64 18.17 -2.58 6.86
CA LEU A 64 17.54 -1.69 5.90
C LEU A 64 18.38 -0.43 5.65
N PRO A 65 18.42 0.07 4.40
CA PRO A 65 19.06 1.34 4.11
C PRO A 65 18.39 2.49 4.88
N ARG A 66 19.16 3.54 5.17
CA ARG A 66 18.66 4.71 5.91
C ARG A 66 17.73 5.59 5.06
N ARG A 67 18.09 5.82 3.80
CA ARG A 67 17.32 6.63 2.85
C ARG A 67 16.62 5.71 1.85
N THR A 68 15.32 5.56 2.03
CA THR A 68 14.43 4.78 1.17
C THR A 68 13.12 5.53 1.00
N PRO A 69 12.35 5.23 -0.06
CA PRO A 69 10.95 5.60 -0.14
C PRO A 69 10.21 5.31 1.17
N PRO A 70 9.23 6.14 1.54
CA PRO A 70 8.43 5.90 2.73
C PRO A 70 7.61 4.62 2.57
N VAL A 71 7.49 3.85 3.66
CA VAL A 71 6.56 2.72 3.72
C VAL A 71 5.19 3.24 4.16
N VAL A 72 4.12 2.81 3.52
CA VAL A 72 2.76 3.28 3.83
C VAL A 72 1.98 2.20 4.56
N LEU A 73 1.43 2.55 5.71
CA LEU A 73 0.65 1.67 6.58
C LEU A 73 -0.81 2.07 6.55
N ALA A 74 -1.73 1.11 6.52
CA ALA A 74 -3.17 1.30 6.58
C ALA A 74 -3.74 0.67 7.84
N TYR A 75 -4.46 1.48 8.60
CA TYR A 75 -5.27 1.13 9.75
C TYR A 75 -6.72 1.59 9.49
N HIS A 76 -7.66 1.21 10.34
CA HIS A 76 -9.03 1.73 10.28
C HIS A 76 -9.45 2.23 11.65
N ASP A 77 -9.68 1.32 12.60
CA ASP A 77 -10.15 1.66 13.94
C ASP A 77 -9.16 1.25 15.03
N VAL A 78 -9.04 2.08 16.07
CA VAL A 78 -8.22 1.79 17.25
C VAL A 78 -9.11 1.85 18.49
N ARG A 79 -9.55 0.69 18.98
CA ARG A 79 -10.44 0.61 20.14
C ARG A 79 -10.32 -0.72 20.90
N PRO A 80 -10.65 -0.74 22.20
CA PRO A 80 -10.71 -1.99 22.94
C PRO A 80 -11.66 -2.99 22.28
N MET A 81 -11.20 -4.23 22.15
CA MET A 81 -12.04 -5.32 21.70
C MET A 81 -12.84 -5.85 22.88
N VAL A 82 -14.13 -5.55 22.90
CA VAL A 82 -15.07 -6.26 23.78
C VAL A 82 -15.49 -7.52 23.04
N VAL A 83 -14.86 -8.65 23.39
CA VAL A 83 -15.30 -9.96 22.93
C VAL A 83 -16.57 -10.33 23.70
N THR A 84 -17.69 -9.69 23.35
CA THR A 84 -18.98 -10.35 23.57
C THR A 84 -19.13 -11.37 22.45
N GLU A 85 -19.56 -12.58 22.82
CA GLU A 85 -19.84 -13.74 21.96
C GLU A 85 -20.25 -13.36 20.53
N ARG A 86 -19.70 -14.07 19.52
CA ARG A 86 -19.99 -13.92 18.07
C ARG A 86 -21.20 -13.05 17.78
N HIS A 87 -20.98 -11.86 17.22
CA HIS A 87 -22.08 -10.99 16.84
C HIS A 87 -22.94 -11.72 15.78
N PRO A 88 -24.27 -11.83 15.96
CA PRO A 88 -25.12 -12.63 15.05
C PRO A 88 -25.22 -12.06 13.63
N ASP A 89 -24.73 -10.84 13.41
CA ASP A 89 -24.58 -10.21 12.10
C ASP A 89 -23.14 -10.41 11.56
N PRO A 90 -22.96 -11.23 10.50
CA PRO A 90 -21.67 -11.45 9.86
C PRO A 90 -20.99 -10.18 9.32
N ALA A 91 -21.77 -9.14 8.96
CA ALA A 91 -21.21 -7.87 8.50
C ALA A 91 -20.59 -7.07 9.65
N ALA A 92 -21.16 -7.16 10.85
CA ALA A 92 -20.57 -6.56 12.05
C ALA A 92 -19.33 -7.34 12.52
N GLU A 93 -19.34 -8.67 12.40
CA GLU A 93 -18.16 -9.52 12.68
C GLU A 93 -17.03 -9.23 11.68
N ALA A 94 -17.34 -9.04 10.39
CA ALA A 94 -16.36 -8.62 9.38
C ALA A 94 -15.73 -7.25 9.67
N ARG A 95 -16.45 -6.32 10.31
CA ARG A 95 -15.90 -5.01 10.72
C ARG A 95 -14.90 -5.13 11.86
N HIS A 96 -14.99 -6.16 12.70
CA HIS A 96 -14.01 -6.38 13.77
C HIS A 96 -12.62 -6.72 13.23
N HIS A 97 -12.54 -7.26 12.02
CA HIS A 97 -11.26 -7.55 11.37
C HIS A 97 -10.40 -6.29 11.22
N PHE A 98 -10.99 -5.14 10.96
CA PHE A 98 -10.26 -3.88 10.74
C PHE A 98 -9.99 -3.08 12.03
N VAL A 99 -10.22 -3.68 13.21
CA VAL A 99 -9.96 -3.04 14.51
C VAL A 99 -8.61 -3.48 15.04
N VAL A 100 -7.75 -2.53 15.41
CA VAL A 100 -6.53 -2.78 16.18
C VAL A 100 -6.76 -2.34 17.63
N THR A 101 -6.32 -3.12 18.62
CA THR A 101 -6.45 -2.69 20.02
C THR A 101 -5.49 -1.53 20.32
N PRO A 102 -5.81 -0.64 21.28
CA PRO A 102 -4.89 0.41 21.71
C PRO A 102 -3.52 -0.11 22.15
N GLU A 103 -3.46 -1.28 22.78
CA GLU A 103 -2.21 -1.94 23.19
C GLU A 103 -1.42 -2.46 21.98
N ALA A 104 -2.07 -3.08 21.00
CA ALA A 104 -1.42 -3.55 19.78
C ALA A 104 -0.88 -2.37 18.95
N PHE A 105 -1.65 -1.29 18.83
CA PHE A 105 -1.21 -0.08 18.14
C PHE A 105 0.00 0.57 18.84
N ASP A 106 -0.02 0.67 20.17
CA ASP A 106 1.13 1.19 20.95
C ASP A 106 2.38 0.31 20.81
N ALA A 107 2.23 -1.02 20.80
CA ALA A 107 3.31 -1.96 20.54
C ALA A 107 3.90 -1.76 19.13
N GLN A 108 3.05 -1.65 18.12
CA GLN A 108 3.44 -1.43 16.73
C GLN A 108 4.23 -0.11 16.56
N LEU A 109 3.78 1.01 17.14
CA LEU A 109 4.53 2.27 17.10
C LEU A 109 5.85 2.17 17.87
N THR A 110 5.86 1.47 19.01
CA THR A 110 7.10 1.20 19.77
C THR A 110 8.11 0.42 18.92
N ALA A 111 7.66 -0.57 18.16
CA ALA A 111 8.50 -1.38 17.29
C ALA A 111 9.06 -0.58 16.12
N LEU A 112 8.24 0.28 15.49
CA LEU A 112 8.70 1.22 14.45
C LEU A 112 9.80 2.15 14.98
N ARG A 113 9.60 2.73 16.18
CA ARG A 113 10.63 3.58 16.81
C ARG A 113 11.91 2.80 17.11
N ALA A 114 11.79 1.58 17.63
CA ALA A 114 12.94 0.71 17.90
C ALA A 114 13.69 0.31 16.61
N ALA A 115 12.98 0.19 15.48
CA ALA A 115 13.56 0.01 14.16
C ALA A 115 14.13 1.31 13.55
N GLY A 116 13.94 2.45 14.22
CA GLY A 116 14.45 3.76 13.83
C GLY A 116 13.59 4.49 12.80
N TYR A 117 12.31 4.13 12.68
CA TYR A 117 11.37 4.80 11.79
C TYR A 117 10.78 6.07 12.42
N THR A 118 10.49 7.05 11.57
CA THR A 118 9.74 8.26 11.90
C THR A 118 8.54 8.39 10.98
N SER A 119 7.45 8.94 11.49
CA SER A 119 6.25 9.22 10.69
C SER A 119 6.39 10.54 9.95
N ILE A 120 5.83 10.62 8.74
CA ILE A 120 5.75 11.84 7.94
C ILE A 120 4.31 12.34 7.81
N THR A 121 4.17 13.63 7.49
CA THR A 121 2.91 14.30 7.14
C THR A 121 2.47 13.96 5.71
N SER A 122 1.20 14.21 5.40
CA SER A 122 0.68 14.14 4.04
C SER A 122 1.38 15.13 3.10
N ASP A 123 1.71 16.34 3.57
CA ASP A 123 2.47 17.32 2.79
C ASP A 123 3.88 16.82 2.45
N GLN A 124 4.60 16.26 3.42
CA GLN A 124 5.90 15.63 3.17
C GLN A 124 5.82 14.46 2.19
N TYR A 125 4.72 13.69 2.23
CA TYR A 125 4.49 12.62 1.27
C TYR A 125 4.19 13.17 -0.13
N VAL A 126 3.41 14.23 -0.25
CA VAL A 126 3.14 14.90 -1.55
C VAL A 126 4.41 15.52 -2.12
N ASP A 127 5.21 16.18 -1.29
CA ASP A 127 6.52 16.72 -1.69
C ASP A 127 7.44 15.60 -2.18
N TYR A 128 7.44 14.45 -1.50
CA TYR A 128 8.15 13.25 -1.93
C TYR A 128 7.67 12.74 -3.29
N LEU A 129 6.35 12.66 -3.51
CA LEU A 129 5.81 12.32 -4.83
C LEU A 129 6.29 13.31 -5.90
N ALA A 130 6.42 14.59 -5.54
CA ALA A 130 6.91 15.66 -6.42
C ALA A 130 8.44 15.67 -6.65
N GLY A 131 9.20 14.75 -6.05
CA GLY A 131 10.67 14.68 -6.21
C GLY A 131 11.47 15.09 -4.98
N GLY A 132 10.81 15.52 -3.91
CA GLY A 132 11.42 15.90 -2.64
C GLY A 132 12.03 14.73 -1.87
N GLU A 133 12.77 15.04 -0.81
CA GLU A 133 13.30 14.04 0.12
C GLU A 133 12.40 13.90 1.36
N VAL A 134 12.35 12.69 1.92
CA VAL A 134 11.76 12.41 3.23
C VAL A 134 12.85 12.15 4.28
N PRO A 135 12.55 12.30 5.58
CA PRO A 135 13.43 11.85 6.64
C PRO A 135 13.92 10.40 6.45
N GLU A 136 15.08 10.08 7.01
CA GLU A 136 15.58 8.70 7.00
C GLU A 136 14.55 7.76 7.67
N ARG A 137 14.31 6.60 7.05
CA ARG A 137 13.34 5.59 7.51
C ARG A 137 11.97 6.20 7.81
N SER A 138 11.32 6.72 6.77
CA SER A 138 9.99 7.31 6.88
C SER A 138 8.88 6.26 6.76
N VAL A 139 7.82 6.42 7.56
CA VAL A 139 6.52 5.76 7.37
C VAL A 139 5.42 6.79 7.23
N LEU A 140 4.45 6.53 6.36
CA LEU A 140 3.17 7.24 6.35
C LEU A 140 2.15 6.37 7.05
N ILE A 141 1.70 6.78 8.24
CA ILE A 141 0.70 6.05 9.01
C ILE A 141 -0.67 6.58 8.60
N THR A 142 -1.51 5.72 8.01
CA THR A 142 -2.82 6.12 7.51
C THR A 142 -3.96 5.38 8.19
N PHE A 143 -5.09 6.05 8.35
CA PHE A 143 -6.32 5.51 8.92
C PHE A 143 -7.50 5.79 7.99
N ASP A 144 -8.23 4.76 7.59
CA ASP A 144 -9.43 4.92 6.77
C ASP A 144 -10.69 5.12 7.65
N ASP A 145 -11.81 5.42 7.02
CA ASP A 145 -13.16 5.60 7.57
C ASP A 145 -13.42 6.81 8.48
N GLY A 146 -12.42 7.31 9.21
CA GLY A 146 -12.59 8.41 10.19
C GLY A 146 -13.33 7.94 11.45
N THR A 147 -12.92 6.81 12.01
CA THR A 147 -13.56 6.23 13.20
C THR A 147 -13.25 7.02 14.47
N HIS A 148 -14.16 6.95 15.44
CA HIS A 148 -14.04 7.66 16.70
C HIS A 148 -12.88 7.16 17.60
N GLY A 149 -12.46 5.90 17.44
CA GLY A 149 -11.31 5.34 18.14
C GLY A 149 -10.01 6.11 17.91
N LEU A 150 -9.92 6.82 16.77
CA LEU A 150 -8.79 7.69 16.46
C LEU A 150 -8.66 8.83 17.46
N TRP A 151 -9.78 9.47 17.83
CA TRP A 151 -9.81 10.51 18.85
C TRP A 151 -9.62 9.92 20.25
N THR A 152 -10.40 8.89 20.60
CA THR A 152 -10.44 8.41 21.99
C THR A 152 -9.22 7.62 22.41
N HIS A 153 -8.48 7.01 21.47
CA HIS A 153 -7.33 6.15 21.79
C HIS A 153 -6.08 6.51 20.98
N ALA A 154 -6.16 6.57 19.65
CA ALA A 154 -4.97 6.68 18.80
C ALA A 154 -4.21 8.00 18.99
N ASP A 155 -4.92 9.12 19.13
CA ASP A 155 -4.31 10.45 19.25
C ASP A 155 -3.34 10.57 20.45
N LYS A 156 -3.73 10.01 21.61
CA LYS A 156 -2.86 9.99 22.80
C LYS A 156 -1.67 9.05 22.64
N ILE A 157 -1.83 7.95 21.90
CA ILE A 157 -0.73 7.03 21.59
C ILE A 157 0.28 7.74 20.66
N LEU A 158 -0.19 8.40 19.60
CA LEU A 158 0.65 9.20 18.69
C LEU A 158 1.40 10.31 19.43
N GLU A 159 0.74 11.02 20.35
CA GLU A 159 1.36 12.04 21.20
C GLU A 159 2.56 11.48 21.98
N ARG A 160 2.42 10.31 22.63
CA ARG A 160 3.52 9.66 23.37
C ARG A 160 4.70 9.28 22.48
N HIS A 161 4.42 8.85 21.25
CA HIS A 161 5.46 8.45 20.30
C HIS A 161 6.08 9.61 19.54
N GLY A 162 5.49 10.80 19.61
CA GLY A 162 5.88 11.94 18.77
C GLY A 162 5.67 11.63 17.28
N MET A 163 4.62 10.87 16.96
CA MET A 163 4.28 10.46 15.60
C MET A 163 3.08 11.24 15.06
N HIS A 164 3.02 11.29 13.74
CA HIS A 164 2.00 11.93 12.94
C HIS A 164 1.25 10.86 12.13
N ALA A 165 -0.03 11.10 11.86
CA ALA A 165 -0.89 10.20 11.12
C ALA A 165 -1.80 10.95 10.15
N VAL A 166 -2.31 10.24 9.15
CA VAL A 166 -3.25 10.76 8.15
C VAL A 166 -4.56 10.01 8.27
N SER A 167 -5.69 10.71 8.37
CA SER A 167 -7.03 10.09 8.35
C SER A 167 -7.75 10.38 7.03
N PHE A 168 -8.16 9.33 6.31
CA PHE A 168 -9.00 9.42 5.13
C PHE A 168 -10.47 9.38 5.55
N LEU A 169 -11.16 10.51 5.41
CA LEU A 169 -12.52 10.70 5.89
C LEU A 169 -13.57 10.31 4.85
N ILE A 170 -14.57 9.51 5.26
CA ILE A 170 -15.86 9.44 4.57
C ILE A 170 -16.66 10.65 5.04
N THR A 171 -16.45 11.79 4.39
CA THR A 171 -16.92 13.10 4.88
C THR A 171 -18.43 13.19 5.12
N GLY A 172 -19.25 12.45 4.38
CA GLY A 172 -20.70 12.37 4.60
C GLY A 172 -21.12 11.57 5.86
N ASN A 173 -20.19 10.85 6.49
CA ASN A 173 -20.41 10.09 7.72
C ASN A 173 -19.85 10.80 8.97
N VAL A 174 -19.04 11.85 8.82
CA VAL A 174 -18.52 12.63 9.94
C VAL A 174 -19.67 13.25 10.73
N GLY A 175 -19.68 13.04 12.04
CA GLY A 175 -20.76 13.44 12.95
C GLY A 175 -22.03 12.58 12.86
N ALA A 176 -22.09 11.61 11.94
CA ALA A 176 -23.20 10.65 11.84
C ALA A 176 -22.92 9.40 12.68
N ASN A 177 -23.97 8.63 13.01
CA ASN A 177 -23.86 7.34 13.72
C ASN A 177 -22.94 7.38 14.95
N ARG A 178 -22.94 8.50 15.69
CA ARG A 178 -22.14 8.69 16.90
C ARG A 178 -22.43 7.55 17.89
N PRO A 179 -21.40 6.96 18.54
CA PRO A 179 -20.01 7.40 18.55
C PRO A 179 -19.12 6.62 17.56
N TYR A 180 -19.61 6.11 16.42
CA TYR A 180 -18.76 5.35 15.51
C TYR A 180 -17.81 6.25 14.70
N TYR A 181 -18.31 7.35 14.14
CA TYR A 181 -17.50 8.31 13.39
C TYR A 181 -17.09 9.49 14.27
N LEU A 182 -15.94 10.08 13.94
CA LEU A 182 -15.47 11.35 14.51
C LEU A 182 -16.52 12.45 14.31
N SER A 183 -16.56 13.42 15.21
CA SER A 183 -17.22 14.71 14.96
C SER A 183 -16.25 15.69 14.30
N TRP A 184 -16.78 16.74 13.68
CA TRP A 184 -15.94 17.82 13.15
C TRP A 184 -15.16 18.54 14.25
N GLN A 185 -15.73 18.68 15.46
CA GLN A 185 -15.04 19.29 16.60
C GLN A 185 -13.86 18.43 17.11
N GLU A 186 -13.98 17.09 17.04
CA GLU A 186 -12.86 16.18 17.34
C GLU A 186 -11.76 16.32 16.28
N ILE A 187 -12.14 16.33 15.00
CA ILE A 187 -11.23 16.52 13.86
C ILE A 187 -10.48 17.85 13.95
N GLU A 188 -11.17 18.95 14.24
CA GLU A 188 -10.55 20.28 14.42
C GLU A 188 -9.47 20.24 15.51
N ARG A 189 -9.75 19.64 16.67
CA ARG A 189 -8.76 19.50 17.75
C ARG A 189 -7.59 18.59 17.37
N MET A 190 -7.86 17.52 16.64
CA MET A 190 -6.83 16.61 16.13
C MET A 190 -5.90 17.34 15.14
N ALA A 191 -6.45 18.16 14.24
CA ALA A 191 -5.69 18.97 13.30
C ALA A 191 -4.86 20.05 14.03
N GLU A 192 -5.47 20.79 14.96
CA GLU A 192 -4.80 21.82 15.77
C GLU A 192 -3.62 21.27 16.58
N SER A 193 -3.65 19.98 16.91
CA SER A 193 -2.55 19.31 17.62
C SER A 193 -1.26 19.15 16.80
N GLY A 194 -1.35 19.27 15.46
CA GLY A 194 -0.26 19.02 14.51
C GLY A 194 0.08 17.53 14.30
N ARG A 195 -0.67 16.61 14.92
CA ARG A 195 -0.46 15.16 14.78
C ARG A 195 -1.26 14.50 13.66
N TRP A 196 -2.26 15.19 13.12
CA TRP A 196 -3.20 14.62 12.16
C TRP A 196 -3.39 15.48 10.93
N ASP A 197 -3.27 14.86 9.77
CA ASP A 197 -3.76 15.40 8.50
C ASP A 197 -5.06 14.68 8.09
N PHE A 198 -5.96 15.39 7.40
CA PHE A 198 -7.25 14.85 6.98
C PHE A 198 -7.38 14.86 5.45
N GLN A 199 -7.68 13.70 4.88
CA GLN A 199 -7.67 13.41 3.45
C GLN A 199 -8.98 12.74 3.01
N SER A 200 -9.16 12.47 1.71
CA SER A 200 -10.47 12.02 1.21
C SER A 200 -10.61 10.50 1.11
N HIS A 201 -11.69 9.97 1.70
CA HIS A 201 -12.18 8.61 1.48
C HIS A 201 -13.59 8.60 0.86
N THR A 202 -13.81 9.47 -0.13
CA THR A 202 -15.14 9.79 -0.70
C THR A 202 -16.03 10.64 0.22
N ARG A 203 -17.18 11.05 -0.29
CA ARG A 203 -18.23 11.71 0.51
C ARG A 203 -19.28 10.71 0.95
N LYS A 204 -19.91 10.01 0.00
CA LYS A 204 -21.01 9.06 0.24
C LYS A 204 -20.86 7.77 -0.57
N MET A 205 -19.75 7.59 -1.28
CA MET A 205 -19.54 6.46 -2.19
C MET A 205 -18.72 5.32 -1.57
N HIS A 206 -18.69 5.24 -0.23
CA HIS A 206 -18.14 4.09 0.51
C HIS A 206 -19.18 2.96 0.65
N ALA A 207 -19.64 2.44 -0.49
CA ALA A 207 -20.62 1.36 -0.55
C ALA A 207 -20.37 0.43 -1.74
N ARG A 208 -20.77 -0.84 -1.57
CA ARG A 208 -20.94 -1.77 -2.69
C ARG A 208 -22.39 -1.75 -3.15
N MET A 209 -22.62 -1.78 -4.46
CA MET A 209 -23.93 -1.69 -5.07
C MET A 209 -24.08 -2.69 -6.24
N PRO A 210 -25.31 -3.04 -6.66
CA PRO A 210 -25.53 -3.94 -7.77
C PRO A 210 -24.95 -3.42 -9.09
N VAL A 211 -24.12 -4.22 -9.75
CA VAL A 211 -23.47 -3.91 -11.04
C VAL A 211 -23.98 -4.75 -12.21
N ASP A 212 -24.98 -5.60 -11.97
CA ASP A 212 -25.70 -6.33 -13.02
C ASP A 212 -27.12 -6.69 -12.59
N ALA A 213 -27.90 -7.26 -13.50
CA ALA A 213 -29.25 -7.74 -13.22
C ALA A 213 -29.31 -8.93 -12.25
N ALA A 214 -28.20 -9.65 -12.06
CA ALA A 214 -28.11 -10.77 -11.13
C ALA A 214 -27.88 -10.32 -9.68
N GLY A 215 -27.56 -9.04 -9.47
CA GLY A 215 -27.31 -8.47 -8.15
C GLY A 215 -25.88 -8.63 -7.67
N THR A 216 -24.92 -8.88 -8.57
CA THR A 216 -23.49 -8.88 -8.21
C THR A 216 -23.12 -7.52 -7.61
N LEU A 217 -22.45 -7.52 -6.46
CA LEU A 217 -22.07 -6.30 -5.75
C LEU A 217 -20.61 -5.95 -6.03
N ALA A 218 -20.34 -4.69 -6.34
CA ALA A 218 -18.99 -4.14 -6.41
C ALA A 218 -18.97 -2.67 -5.97
N SER A 219 -17.78 -2.11 -5.76
CA SER A 219 -17.58 -0.74 -5.30
C SER A 219 -18.21 0.28 -6.24
N GLU A 220 -18.99 1.19 -5.66
CA GLU A 220 -19.59 2.30 -6.41
C GLU A 220 -18.56 3.26 -6.99
N MET A 221 -17.34 3.27 -6.43
CA MET A 221 -16.25 4.12 -6.91
C MET A 221 -15.64 3.65 -8.22
N THR A 222 -15.78 2.37 -8.57
CA THR A 222 -15.02 1.77 -9.68
C THR A 222 -15.87 0.94 -10.64
N HIS A 223 -17.17 0.83 -10.39
CA HIS A 223 -18.11 0.12 -11.26
C HIS A 223 -19.36 0.96 -11.54
N ARG A 224 -19.91 0.81 -12.75
CA ARG A 224 -21.21 1.40 -13.11
C ARG A 224 -22.36 0.67 -12.44
N ARG A 225 -23.31 1.43 -11.91
CA ARG A 225 -24.47 0.87 -11.24
C ARG A 225 -25.44 0.21 -12.23
N TRP A 226 -25.98 -0.94 -11.86
CA TRP A 226 -27.17 -1.47 -12.53
C TRP A 226 -28.42 -0.71 -12.10
N LEU A 227 -29.06 -0.04 -13.06
CA LEU A 227 -30.28 0.73 -12.85
C LEU A 227 -31.48 -0.17 -13.17
N SER A 228 -31.96 -0.91 -12.17
CA SER A 228 -33.07 -1.87 -12.31
C SER A 228 -34.32 -1.25 -12.94
N GLU A 229 -34.69 -0.02 -12.54
CA GLU A 229 -35.85 0.69 -13.08
C GLU A 229 -35.72 1.04 -14.57
N LYS A 230 -34.48 1.19 -15.06
CA LYS A 230 -34.19 1.48 -16.47
C LYS A 230 -33.73 0.25 -17.26
N ASN A 231 -33.60 -0.90 -16.60
CA ASN A 231 -33.08 -2.16 -17.15
C ASN A 231 -31.77 -1.99 -17.94
N ARG A 232 -30.82 -1.22 -17.39
CA ARG A 232 -29.50 -0.98 -18.00
C ARG A 232 -28.44 -0.64 -16.96
N LEU A 233 -27.18 -0.73 -17.35
CA LEU A 233 -26.09 -0.08 -16.62
C LEU A 233 -26.19 1.45 -16.75
N GLU A 234 -25.76 2.14 -15.70
CA GLU A 234 -25.36 3.55 -15.72
C GLU A 234 -24.45 3.80 -16.94
N THR A 235 -24.59 4.95 -17.61
CA THR A 235 -23.66 5.32 -18.68
C THR A 235 -22.34 5.80 -18.10
N LEU A 236 -21.27 5.85 -18.90
CA LEU A 236 -19.99 6.40 -18.43
C LEU A 236 -20.13 7.88 -18.03
N ASP A 237 -20.91 8.67 -18.76
CA ASP A 237 -21.15 10.08 -18.42
C ASP A 237 -21.93 10.26 -17.10
N GLU A 238 -22.95 9.42 -16.86
CA GLU A 238 -23.68 9.40 -15.59
C GLU A 238 -22.73 9.05 -14.43
N PHE A 239 -21.89 8.04 -14.63
CA PHE A 239 -20.88 7.59 -13.67
C PHE A 239 -19.82 8.66 -13.39
N GLU A 240 -19.21 9.25 -14.42
CA GLU A 240 -18.21 10.31 -14.25
C GLU A 240 -18.80 11.50 -13.47
N THR A 241 -19.99 11.95 -13.85
CA THR A 241 -20.69 13.05 -13.19
C THR A 241 -20.90 12.77 -11.71
N LYS A 242 -21.30 11.54 -11.38
CA LYS A 242 -21.53 11.09 -10.00
C LYS A 242 -20.23 11.07 -9.19
N ILE A 243 -19.18 10.44 -9.70
CA ILE A 243 -17.86 10.33 -9.03
C ILE A 243 -17.27 11.73 -8.80
N ARG A 244 -17.27 12.57 -9.83
CA ARG A 244 -16.75 13.94 -9.74
C ARG A 244 -17.49 14.75 -8.69
N LYS A 245 -18.83 14.66 -8.66
CA LYS A 245 -19.65 15.34 -7.65
C LYS A 245 -19.35 14.86 -6.23
N ASP A 246 -19.16 13.56 -6.04
CA ASP A 246 -18.86 12.99 -4.72
C ASP A 246 -17.49 13.45 -4.22
N LEU A 247 -16.44 13.28 -5.03
CA LEU A 247 -15.08 13.65 -4.67
C LEU A 247 -14.88 15.16 -4.52
N GLN A 248 -15.54 15.99 -5.34
CA GLN A 248 -15.55 17.44 -5.11
C GLN A 248 -16.30 17.81 -3.83
N GLY A 249 -17.37 17.08 -3.52
CA GLY A 249 -18.11 17.26 -2.28
C GLY A 249 -17.29 16.92 -1.04
N SER A 250 -16.49 15.85 -1.05
CA SER A 250 -15.63 15.52 0.09
C SER A 250 -14.52 16.55 0.29
N VAL A 251 -13.94 17.04 -0.79
CA VAL A 251 -12.98 18.15 -0.77
C VAL A 251 -13.62 19.40 -0.15
N GLN A 252 -14.83 19.75 -0.57
CA GLN A 252 -15.54 20.93 -0.06
C GLN A 252 -15.89 20.77 1.42
N ASP A 253 -16.40 19.61 1.83
CA ASP A 253 -16.76 19.33 3.23
C ASP A 253 -15.53 19.52 4.16
N ILE A 254 -14.33 19.10 3.75
CA ILE A 254 -13.09 19.31 4.55
C ILE A 254 -12.71 20.80 4.62
N VAL A 255 -12.73 21.51 3.49
CA VAL A 255 -12.36 22.94 3.44
C VAL A 255 -13.35 23.82 4.20
N ASP A 256 -14.65 23.51 4.16
CA ASP A 256 -15.69 24.27 4.86
C ASP A 256 -15.54 24.19 6.39
N HIS A 257 -14.87 23.16 6.91
CA HIS A 257 -14.51 23.01 8.32
C HIS A 257 -13.13 23.58 8.66
N GLY A 258 -12.56 24.43 7.79
CA GLY A 258 -11.33 25.18 8.06
C GLY A 258 -10.04 24.35 7.99
N LEU A 259 -10.12 23.12 7.48
CA LEU A 259 -8.97 22.23 7.32
C LEU A 259 -8.26 22.47 5.97
N PRO A 260 -6.97 22.09 5.84
CA PRO A 260 -6.28 22.11 4.55
C PRO A 260 -7.03 21.33 3.48
N ARG A 261 -6.98 21.80 2.23
CA ARG A 261 -7.57 21.09 1.09
C ARG A 261 -6.92 19.69 0.99
N PRO A 262 -7.70 18.61 0.95
CA PRO A 262 -7.14 17.27 0.81
C PRO A 262 -6.44 17.11 -0.54
N THR A 263 -5.27 16.49 -0.52
CA THR A 263 -4.38 16.24 -1.67
C THR A 263 -4.16 14.76 -1.93
N LEU A 264 -4.60 13.89 -1.03
CA LEU A 264 -4.48 12.44 -1.13
C LEU A 264 -5.85 11.75 -1.06
N PHE A 265 -5.93 10.56 -1.65
CA PHE A 265 -7.15 9.75 -1.71
C PHE A 265 -6.90 8.30 -1.31
N ALA A 266 -7.82 7.67 -0.59
CA ALA A 266 -7.80 6.22 -0.36
C ALA A 266 -9.03 5.56 -1.02
N PHE A 267 -8.83 4.44 -1.71
CA PHE A 267 -9.93 3.72 -2.37
C PHE A 267 -10.80 2.95 -1.37
N PRO A 268 -12.13 3.16 -1.36
CA PRO A 268 -13.03 2.27 -0.63
C PRO A 268 -12.84 0.81 -1.04
N PHE A 269 -12.73 -0.07 -0.05
CA PHE A 269 -12.56 -1.52 -0.22
C PHE A 269 -11.30 -1.95 -0.98
N SER A 270 -10.38 -1.03 -1.28
CA SER A 270 -9.23 -1.28 -2.16
C SER A 270 -9.60 -1.85 -3.54
N GLU A 271 -10.83 -1.60 -4.01
CA GLU A 271 -11.30 -2.09 -5.31
C GLU A 271 -10.98 -1.08 -6.41
N GLY A 272 -10.26 -1.55 -7.44
CA GLY A 272 -10.10 -0.84 -8.70
C GLY A 272 -8.64 -0.69 -9.13
N TYR A 273 -8.36 -1.15 -10.34
CA TYR A 273 -7.18 -0.76 -11.08
C TYR A 273 -7.42 -0.91 -12.59
N ASN A 274 -6.80 -0.05 -13.39
CA ASN A 274 -6.81 -0.14 -14.85
C ASN A 274 -5.87 -1.26 -15.32
N ASP A 275 -6.22 -1.97 -16.39
CA ASP A 275 -5.39 -2.97 -17.07
C ASP A 275 -5.08 -4.30 -16.35
N ASN A 276 -5.65 -4.58 -15.17
CA ASN A 276 -5.56 -5.90 -14.53
C ASN A 276 -6.93 -6.60 -14.46
N ALA A 277 -6.91 -7.92 -14.62
CA ALA A 277 -8.04 -8.84 -14.78
C ALA A 277 -9.03 -8.92 -13.58
N GLU A 278 -9.01 -7.96 -12.66
CA GLU A 278 -9.77 -7.97 -11.41
C GLU A 278 -11.00 -7.05 -11.40
N SER A 279 -10.99 -5.92 -12.13
CA SER A 279 -12.22 -5.14 -12.29
C SER A 279 -13.09 -5.76 -13.38
N THR A 280 -14.36 -5.99 -13.05
CA THR A 280 -15.36 -6.44 -14.03
C THR A 280 -15.90 -5.28 -14.88
N ASP A 281 -15.51 -4.03 -14.60
CA ASP A 281 -15.85 -2.83 -15.38
C ASP A 281 -14.62 -1.90 -15.58
N PRO A 282 -13.63 -2.30 -16.40
CA PRO A 282 -12.37 -1.56 -16.55
C PRO A 282 -12.53 -0.15 -17.14
N GLN A 283 -13.62 0.12 -17.87
CA GLN A 283 -13.90 1.46 -18.38
C GLN A 283 -14.28 2.43 -17.25
N ALA A 284 -15.08 1.97 -16.28
CA ALA A 284 -15.46 2.77 -15.12
C ALA A 284 -14.25 3.01 -14.20
N ALA A 285 -13.43 1.98 -13.95
CA ALA A 285 -12.18 2.14 -13.21
C ALA A 285 -11.26 3.19 -13.84
N ALA A 286 -11.17 3.24 -15.18
CA ALA A 286 -10.35 4.22 -15.89
C ALA A 286 -10.87 5.66 -15.75
N VAL A 287 -12.19 5.84 -15.83
CA VAL A 287 -12.83 7.14 -15.57
C VAL A 287 -12.58 7.58 -14.13
N ALA A 288 -12.78 6.70 -13.15
CA ALA A 288 -12.55 7.01 -11.74
C ALA A 288 -11.10 7.44 -11.47
N MET A 289 -10.12 6.70 -12.00
CA MET A 289 -8.70 7.06 -11.90
C MET A 289 -8.38 8.42 -12.53
N THR A 290 -9.04 8.76 -13.64
CA THR A 290 -8.88 10.06 -14.30
C THR A 290 -9.34 11.19 -13.37
N VAL A 291 -10.56 11.08 -12.83
CA VAL A 291 -11.10 12.08 -11.90
C VAL A 291 -10.26 12.19 -10.63
N ILE A 292 -9.78 11.05 -10.09
CA ILE A 292 -8.92 11.03 -8.90
C ILE A 292 -7.60 11.76 -9.15
N ARG A 293 -6.95 11.52 -10.30
CA ARG A 293 -5.67 12.19 -10.66
C ARG A 293 -5.83 13.69 -10.93
N GLU A 294 -7.02 14.13 -11.35
CA GLU A 294 -7.33 15.55 -11.49
C GLU A 294 -7.46 16.25 -10.13
N LEU A 295 -8.00 15.54 -9.12
CA LEU A 295 -8.32 16.12 -7.81
C LEU A 295 -7.23 15.95 -6.76
N PHE A 296 -6.44 14.87 -6.85
CA PHE A 296 -5.49 14.44 -5.83
C PHE A 296 -4.10 14.17 -6.43
N ALA A 297 -3.06 14.41 -5.64
CA ALA A 297 -1.66 14.19 -6.00
C ALA A 297 -1.26 12.70 -5.96
N GLY A 298 -1.97 11.88 -5.17
CA GLY A 298 -1.73 10.44 -5.06
C GLY A 298 -2.92 9.71 -4.46
N ALA A 299 -3.02 8.42 -4.75
CA ALA A 299 -4.04 7.53 -4.23
C ALA A 299 -3.47 6.29 -3.54
N PHE A 300 -4.27 5.60 -2.72
CA PHE A 300 -3.84 4.44 -1.94
C PHE A 300 -4.75 3.23 -2.07
N ASN A 301 -4.15 2.03 -2.05
CA ASN A 301 -4.81 0.73 -2.14
C ASN A 301 -4.09 -0.31 -1.27
N ASN A 302 -4.81 -1.22 -0.62
CA ASN A 302 -4.24 -2.21 0.31
C ASN A 302 -3.90 -3.55 -0.36
N ALA A 303 -4.47 -3.82 -1.53
CA ALA A 303 -4.28 -5.07 -2.27
C ALA A 303 -4.10 -4.80 -3.77
N PRO A 304 -3.08 -4.00 -4.16
CA PRO A 304 -2.87 -3.75 -5.57
C PRO A 304 -2.50 -5.06 -6.28
N PRO A 305 -3.01 -5.30 -7.51
CA PRO A 305 -2.76 -6.53 -8.26
C PRO A 305 -1.29 -6.72 -8.66
N GLN A 306 -0.46 -5.69 -8.49
CA GLN A 306 0.96 -5.71 -8.71
C GLN A 306 1.69 -4.96 -7.58
N PRO A 307 2.97 -5.24 -7.31
CA PRO A 307 3.75 -4.49 -6.32
C PRO A 307 3.77 -2.99 -6.65
N LEU A 308 3.34 -2.17 -5.69
CA LEU A 308 3.32 -0.71 -5.81
C LEU A 308 3.92 -0.08 -4.54
N PRO A 309 5.20 -0.36 -4.20
CA PRO A 309 5.86 0.42 -3.16
C PRO A 309 5.88 1.89 -3.57
N ALA A 310 6.12 2.80 -2.64
CA ALA A 310 6.11 4.25 -2.88
C ALA A 310 7.24 4.75 -3.81
N GLY A 311 7.72 3.97 -4.78
CA GLY A 311 8.71 4.35 -5.78
C GLY A 311 8.11 4.60 -7.17
N ALA A 312 8.94 4.45 -8.19
CA ALA A 312 8.64 4.90 -9.56
C ALA A 312 7.40 4.22 -10.15
N ARG A 313 7.16 2.95 -9.80
CA ARG A 313 5.95 2.21 -10.20
C ARG A 313 4.68 2.85 -9.68
N ALA A 314 4.61 3.10 -8.37
CA ALA A 314 3.46 3.75 -7.77
C ALA A 314 3.21 5.14 -8.38
N ALA A 315 4.28 5.90 -8.63
CA ALA A 315 4.20 7.23 -9.22
C ALA A 315 3.64 7.23 -10.64
N ALA A 316 4.11 6.32 -11.50
CA ALA A 316 3.60 6.19 -12.87
C ALA A 316 2.10 5.85 -12.92
N VAL A 317 1.65 5.13 -11.89
CA VAL A 317 0.27 4.70 -11.72
C VAL A 317 -0.58 5.74 -10.97
N GLY A 318 0.04 6.67 -10.25
CA GLY A 318 -0.64 7.58 -9.33
C GLY A 318 -1.27 6.87 -8.13
N MET A 319 -0.79 5.68 -7.78
CA MET A 319 -1.34 4.86 -6.70
C MET A 319 -0.23 4.11 -5.95
N THR A 320 -0.29 4.13 -4.62
CA THR A 320 0.66 3.45 -3.74
C THR A 320 -0.03 2.33 -2.96
N GLY A 321 0.62 1.17 -2.93
CA GLY A 321 0.24 0.04 -2.10
C GLY A 321 0.51 0.31 -0.62
N ARG A 322 -0.40 -0.12 0.25
CA ARG A 322 -0.27 0.00 1.71
C ARG A 322 -0.18 -1.38 2.35
N ILE A 323 0.55 -1.47 3.46
CA ILE A 323 0.49 -2.62 4.36
C ILE A 323 -0.74 -2.42 5.24
N GLU A 324 -1.72 -3.31 5.15
CA GLU A 324 -2.93 -3.23 5.97
C GLU A 324 -2.74 -3.98 7.29
N LEU A 325 -3.00 -3.29 8.40
CA LEU A 325 -2.91 -3.81 9.74
C LEU A 325 -4.32 -3.98 10.29
N THR A 326 -4.59 -5.21 10.70
CA THR A 326 -5.90 -5.71 11.12
C THR A 326 -5.81 -6.26 12.55
N LEU A 327 -6.92 -6.76 13.07
CA LEU A 327 -7.03 -7.28 14.43
C LEU A 327 -5.96 -8.31 14.79
N ASP A 328 -5.61 -9.17 13.85
CA ASP A 328 -4.65 -10.26 14.07
C ASP A 328 -3.19 -9.86 13.74
N SER A 329 -2.96 -8.61 13.31
CA SER A 329 -1.63 -8.15 12.90
C SER A 329 -0.72 -7.92 14.10
N THR A 330 0.36 -8.71 14.15
CA THR A 330 1.37 -8.64 15.20
C THR A 330 2.47 -7.60 14.90
N VAL A 331 3.35 -7.34 15.87
CA VAL A 331 4.58 -6.56 15.64
C VAL A 331 5.48 -7.24 14.60
N ASP A 332 5.54 -8.56 14.60
CA ASP A 332 6.31 -9.33 13.62
C ASP A 332 5.76 -9.19 12.21
N ASP A 333 4.43 -9.20 12.04
CA ASP A 333 3.78 -8.96 10.76
C ASP A 333 4.08 -7.56 10.24
N LEU A 334 3.95 -6.54 11.10
CA LEU A 334 4.29 -5.16 10.76
C LEU A 334 5.74 -5.02 10.31
N LEU A 335 6.70 -5.49 11.11
CA LEU A 335 8.13 -5.34 10.81
C LEU A 335 8.55 -6.19 9.61
N THR A 336 7.92 -7.35 9.39
CA THR A 336 8.11 -8.16 8.19
C THR A 336 7.59 -7.44 6.95
N GLY A 337 6.38 -6.88 7.02
CA GLY A 337 5.78 -6.07 5.97
C GLY A 337 6.65 -4.86 5.63
N VAL A 338 7.09 -4.10 6.64
CA VAL A 338 7.98 -2.94 6.48
C VAL A 338 9.27 -3.35 5.77
N ARG A 339 9.90 -4.45 6.21
CA ARG A 339 11.12 -4.97 5.59
C ARG A 339 10.91 -5.41 4.14
N ALA A 340 9.76 -6.00 3.83
CA ALA A 340 9.42 -6.44 2.47
C ALA A 340 9.09 -5.28 1.54
N HIS A 341 8.43 -4.22 2.05
CA HIS A 341 8.00 -3.06 1.26
C HIS A 341 9.05 -1.97 1.13
N THR A 342 10.14 -2.04 1.89
CA THR A 342 11.25 -1.09 1.80
C THR A 342 12.03 -1.29 0.50
N PRO A 343 12.02 -0.31 -0.44
CA PRO A 343 12.73 -0.48 -1.70
C PRO A 343 14.23 -0.53 -1.51
N VAL A 344 14.90 -1.40 -2.25
CA VAL A 344 16.35 -1.60 -2.21
C VAL A 344 16.93 -1.52 -3.61
N THR A 345 18.20 -1.13 -3.74
CA THR A 345 18.95 -1.24 -5.00
C THR A 345 19.51 -2.66 -5.19
N PRO A 346 19.84 -3.07 -6.44
CA PRO A 346 20.55 -4.33 -6.70
C PRO A 346 21.81 -4.53 -5.86
N ALA A 347 22.54 -3.45 -5.55
CA ALA A 347 23.76 -3.52 -4.74
C ALA A 347 23.50 -3.68 -3.23
N GLN A 348 22.34 -3.24 -2.74
CA GLN A 348 21.98 -3.28 -1.31
C GLN A 348 21.42 -4.65 -0.89
N ALA A 349 20.78 -5.37 -1.81
CA ALA A 349 20.15 -6.66 -1.53
C ALA A 349 20.61 -7.74 -2.52
N PRO A 350 21.88 -8.18 -2.49
CA PRO A 350 22.25 -9.40 -3.20
C PRO A 350 21.57 -10.61 -2.51
N PRO A 351 21.07 -11.61 -3.26
CA PRO A 351 20.44 -12.82 -2.72
C PRO A 351 21.27 -13.53 -1.66
N SER A 352 22.60 -13.45 -1.75
CA SER A 352 23.53 -14.05 -0.80
C SER A 352 23.60 -13.39 0.57
N ARG A 353 23.15 -12.13 0.70
CA ARG A 353 23.10 -11.41 1.98
C ARG A 353 21.70 -11.23 2.52
N ARG A 354 20.69 -11.34 1.66
CA ARG A 354 19.28 -11.15 2.00
C ARG A 354 18.43 -12.34 1.54
N PRO A 355 18.68 -13.55 2.06
CA PRO A 355 17.89 -14.75 1.73
C PRO A 355 16.46 -14.67 2.27
N ASP A 356 16.20 -13.77 3.22
CA ASP A 356 14.89 -13.47 3.80
C ASP A 356 13.91 -12.82 2.81
N LEU A 357 14.40 -12.31 1.67
CA LEU A 357 13.56 -11.67 0.65
C LEU A 357 12.94 -12.68 -0.34
N TRP A 358 13.30 -13.96 -0.29
CA TRP A 358 12.65 -14.94 -1.14
C TRP A 358 11.20 -15.16 -0.70
N THR A 359 10.28 -14.85 -1.60
CA THR A 359 8.85 -15.12 -1.43
C THR A 359 8.36 -16.09 -2.49
N GLU A 360 7.18 -16.67 -2.28
CA GLU A 360 6.43 -17.26 -3.38
C GLU A 360 6.26 -16.23 -4.51
N MET A 361 6.08 -16.72 -5.73
CA MET A 361 5.90 -15.82 -6.89
C MET A 361 4.45 -15.32 -7.00
N SER A 362 3.50 -16.08 -6.45
CA SER A 362 2.06 -15.75 -6.42
C SER A 362 1.71 -14.68 -5.39
N ASP A 363 2.41 -14.68 -4.26
CA ASP A 363 2.11 -13.85 -3.10
C ASP A 363 3.41 -13.54 -2.34
N ASP A 364 3.32 -12.66 -1.34
CA ASP A 364 4.49 -12.21 -0.59
C ASP A 364 4.82 -13.13 0.61
N THR A 365 4.30 -14.38 0.63
CA THR A 365 4.62 -15.34 1.70
C THR A 365 6.05 -15.90 1.56
N PRO A 366 6.72 -16.29 2.66
CA PRO A 366 8.08 -16.82 2.60
C PRO A 366 8.20 -18.03 1.66
N ALA A 367 9.15 -17.98 0.72
CA ALA A 367 9.28 -19.03 -0.28
C ALA A 367 9.84 -20.34 0.32
N PRO A 368 9.44 -21.51 -0.20
CA PRO A 368 9.96 -22.80 0.19
C PRO A 368 11.32 -23.05 -0.47
N VAL A 369 12.30 -22.19 -0.17
CA VAL A 369 13.68 -22.31 -0.66
C VAL A 369 14.67 -22.33 0.48
N ARG A 370 15.82 -22.95 0.23
CA ARG A 370 17.02 -22.76 1.04
C ARG A 370 18.04 -22.00 0.21
N ALA A 371 18.23 -20.73 0.56
CA ALA A 371 19.30 -19.91 0.02
C ALA A 371 20.51 -19.94 0.97
N THR A 372 21.71 -20.20 0.43
CA THR A 372 22.96 -20.21 1.20
C THR A 372 24.07 -19.65 0.32
N GLY A 373 24.52 -18.43 0.61
CA GLY A 373 25.41 -17.71 -0.31
C GLY A 373 24.70 -17.47 -1.64
N ASP A 374 25.36 -17.76 -2.75
CA ASP A 374 24.84 -17.64 -4.11
C ASP A 374 24.14 -18.93 -4.61
N GLU A 375 23.93 -19.91 -3.73
CA GLU A 375 23.18 -21.12 -4.01
C GLU A 375 21.73 -20.99 -3.53
N VAL A 376 20.77 -21.32 -4.41
CA VAL A 376 19.34 -21.43 -4.06
C VAL A 376 18.84 -22.82 -4.41
N ARG A 377 18.31 -23.52 -3.41
CA ARG A 377 17.68 -24.84 -3.53
C ARG A 377 16.18 -24.73 -3.30
N MET A 378 15.41 -25.10 -4.31
CA MET A 378 13.96 -25.25 -4.22
C MET A 378 13.59 -26.43 -3.32
N ARG A 379 12.51 -26.27 -2.54
CA ARG A 379 11.94 -27.27 -1.65
C ARG A 379 10.43 -27.27 -1.81
N GLY A 380 9.79 -28.39 -1.46
CA GLY A 380 8.34 -28.50 -1.43
C GLY A 380 7.78 -29.60 -2.31
N PRO A 381 6.51 -29.98 -2.05
CA PRO A 381 5.75 -30.90 -2.89
C PRO A 381 5.38 -30.24 -4.23
N GLY A 382 4.73 -30.98 -5.13
CA GLY A 382 4.26 -30.43 -6.40
C GLY A 382 5.25 -30.54 -7.56
N ARG A 383 4.78 -30.17 -8.75
CA ARG A 383 5.50 -30.33 -10.03
C ARG A 383 6.00 -29.03 -10.63
N TRP A 384 5.60 -27.91 -10.04
CA TRP A 384 6.03 -26.58 -10.42
C TRP A 384 6.28 -25.77 -9.14
N ILE A 385 7.31 -24.96 -9.18
CA ILE A 385 7.63 -23.99 -8.13
C ILE A 385 8.09 -22.70 -8.80
N GLY A 386 7.66 -21.57 -8.25
CA GLY A 386 8.07 -20.25 -8.70
C GLY A 386 8.28 -19.37 -7.49
N VAL A 387 9.45 -18.76 -7.39
CA VAL A 387 9.82 -17.90 -6.26
C VAL A 387 10.33 -16.57 -6.78
N ALA A 388 9.99 -15.51 -6.08
CA ALA A 388 10.41 -14.16 -6.41
C ALA A 388 11.39 -13.64 -5.36
N TYR A 389 12.32 -12.79 -5.79
CA TYR A 389 13.27 -12.16 -4.89
C TYR A 389 12.79 -10.75 -4.54
N GLY A 390 12.09 -10.61 -3.41
CA GLY A 390 11.60 -9.35 -2.87
C GLY A 390 10.66 -8.63 -3.84
N ARG A 391 9.47 -9.17 -4.12
CA ARG A 391 8.51 -8.63 -5.10
C ARG A 391 8.22 -7.14 -4.89
N GLN A 392 8.04 -6.72 -3.65
CA GLN A 392 7.85 -5.32 -3.27
C GLN A 392 9.20 -4.56 -3.25
N ALA A 393 10.18 -5.05 -2.49
CA ALA A 393 11.48 -4.38 -2.32
C ALA A 393 12.26 -4.11 -3.62
N THR A 394 12.06 -4.95 -4.64
CA THR A 394 12.77 -4.88 -5.93
C THR A 394 11.91 -4.39 -7.09
N ALA A 395 10.67 -3.96 -6.81
CA ALA A 395 9.70 -3.59 -7.83
C ALA A 395 10.23 -2.48 -8.77
N ASP A 396 11.03 -1.54 -8.27
CA ASP A 396 11.55 -0.40 -9.05
C ASP A 396 12.90 -0.67 -9.74
N TRP A 397 13.33 -1.92 -9.85
CA TRP A 397 14.56 -2.25 -10.57
C TRP A 397 14.38 -2.09 -12.08
N ALA A 398 14.94 -0.99 -12.62
CA ALA A 398 14.85 -0.65 -14.05
C ALA A 398 16.04 -1.15 -14.89
N ALA A 399 17.22 -1.32 -14.27
CA ALA A 399 18.44 -1.73 -14.95
C ALA A 399 19.33 -2.55 -14.01
N TYR A 400 19.66 -3.77 -14.42
CA TYR A 400 20.52 -4.70 -13.67
C TYR A 400 20.94 -5.86 -14.57
N THR A 401 21.97 -6.60 -14.16
CA THR A 401 22.27 -7.91 -14.74
C THR A 401 22.08 -8.99 -13.68
N ALA A 402 21.24 -9.96 -13.97
CA ALA A 402 21.06 -11.16 -13.18
C ALA A 402 21.73 -12.35 -13.90
N SER A 403 22.43 -13.20 -13.17
CA SER A 403 23.05 -14.40 -13.73
C SER A 403 22.91 -15.56 -12.76
N ALA A 404 22.70 -16.77 -13.29
CA ALA A 404 22.67 -18.01 -12.50
C ALA A 404 23.11 -19.20 -13.36
N THR A 405 23.76 -20.16 -12.71
CA THR A 405 24.03 -21.49 -13.27
C THR A 405 22.97 -22.46 -12.75
N MET A 406 22.26 -23.13 -13.64
CA MET A 406 21.23 -24.12 -13.30
C MET A 406 21.82 -25.51 -13.48
N ARG A 407 21.82 -26.34 -12.43
CA ARG A 407 22.47 -27.66 -12.39
C ARG A 407 21.46 -28.78 -12.13
N GLY A 408 21.80 -30.01 -12.52
CA GLY A 408 20.92 -31.17 -12.39
C GLY A 408 19.87 -31.28 -13.49
N LEU A 409 20.06 -30.61 -14.61
CA LEU A 409 19.10 -30.55 -15.72
C LEU A 409 19.00 -31.88 -16.50
N ALA A 410 20.01 -32.76 -16.38
CA ALA A 410 19.99 -34.08 -17.02
C ALA A 410 19.36 -35.17 -16.11
N ALA A 411 18.97 -34.83 -14.88
CA ALA A 411 18.34 -35.78 -13.97
C ALA A 411 16.98 -36.24 -14.50
N ARG A 412 16.67 -37.52 -14.30
CA ARG A 412 15.41 -38.12 -14.75
C ARG A 412 14.23 -37.42 -14.05
N GLY A 413 13.27 -36.92 -14.83
CA GLY A 413 12.09 -36.25 -14.30
C GLY A 413 12.21 -34.73 -14.21
N VAL A 414 13.38 -34.14 -14.39
CA VAL A 414 13.54 -32.68 -14.49
C VAL A 414 13.09 -32.21 -15.86
N GLU A 415 12.22 -31.20 -15.92
CA GLU A 415 11.78 -30.62 -17.19
C GLU A 415 12.59 -29.38 -17.54
N ASN A 416 12.70 -28.44 -16.60
CA ASN A 416 13.43 -27.20 -16.79
C ASN A 416 13.70 -26.47 -15.45
N ALA A 417 14.59 -25.49 -15.53
CA ALA A 417 14.76 -24.41 -14.57
C ALA A 417 14.75 -23.08 -15.32
N ALA A 418 14.37 -21.98 -14.67
CA ALA A 418 14.35 -20.67 -15.31
C ALA A 418 14.85 -19.56 -14.38
N LEU A 419 15.59 -18.62 -14.97
CA LEU A 419 15.78 -17.29 -14.41
C LEU A 419 14.71 -16.37 -15.01
N VAL A 420 14.04 -15.62 -14.13
CA VAL A 420 12.99 -14.67 -14.50
C VAL A 420 13.44 -13.27 -14.12
N THR A 421 13.13 -12.29 -14.96
CA THR A 421 13.37 -10.86 -14.72
C THR A 421 12.09 -10.06 -14.91
N ARG A 422 12.07 -8.82 -14.40
CA ARG A 422 10.90 -7.92 -14.38
C ARG A 422 9.73 -8.51 -13.56
N VAL A 423 10.04 -9.27 -12.52
CA VAL A 423 9.03 -9.96 -11.70
C VAL A 423 8.04 -8.97 -11.09
N GLY A 424 6.75 -9.31 -11.15
CA GLY A 424 5.65 -8.48 -10.66
C GLY A 424 5.13 -7.51 -11.71
N THR A 425 5.26 -7.83 -13.00
CA THR A 425 4.80 -7.01 -14.14
C THR A 425 4.13 -7.87 -15.20
N GLY A 426 3.28 -7.31 -16.05
CA GLY A 426 2.76 -8.04 -17.22
C GLY A 426 3.85 -8.44 -18.25
N GLU A 427 5.10 -7.97 -18.09
CA GLU A 427 6.22 -8.17 -19.00
C GLU A 427 7.32 -9.09 -18.43
N GLU A 428 7.00 -9.98 -17.49
CA GLU A 428 8.00 -10.92 -16.94
C GLU A 428 8.68 -11.73 -18.05
N ILE A 429 10.01 -11.73 -18.08
CA ILE A 429 10.77 -12.49 -19.07
C ILE A 429 11.34 -13.73 -18.41
N SER A 430 10.88 -14.90 -18.85
CA SER A 430 11.33 -16.21 -18.35
C SER A 430 12.30 -16.88 -19.33
N THR A 431 13.45 -17.32 -18.83
CA THR A 431 14.46 -18.09 -19.58
C THR A 431 14.51 -19.54 -19.13
N GLN A 432 13.55 -20.33 -19.59
CA GLN A 432 13.46 -21.76 -19.28
C GLN A 432 14.55 -22.55 -20.01
N VAL A 433 15.45 -23.17 -19.26
CA VAL A 433 16.46 -24.09 -19.78
C VAL A 433 16.20 -25.50 -19.29
N SER A 434 16.24 -26.46 -20.21
CA SER A 434 16.35 -27.88 -19.90
C SER A 434 17.79 -28.34 -20.18
N SER A 435 18.04 -29.65 -20.12
CA SER A 435 19.32 -30.19 -20.57
C SER A 435 19.64 -29.90 -22.04
N GLY A 436 18.64 -29.71 -22.91
CA GLY A 436 18.85 -29.67 -24.37
C GLY A 436 18.07 -28.58 -25.12
N TYR A 437 17.39 -27.67 -24.43
CA TYR A 437 16.72 -26.54 -25.07
C TYR A 437 16.66 -25.30 -24.17
N LEU A 438 16.52 -24.15 -24.82
CA LEU A 438 16.15 -22.87 -24.23
C LEU A 438 14.76 -22.49 -24.75
N ARG A 439 13.88 -22.04 -23.87
CA ARG A 439 12.63 -21.36 -24.20
C ARG A 439 12.61 -20.00 -23.49
N VAL A 440 12.39 -18.94 -24.27
CA VAL A 440 12.21 -17.58 -23.78
C VAL A 440 10.77 -17.17 -23.99
N SER A 441 10.12 -16.71 -22.93
CA SER A 441 8.71 -16.30 -22.93
C SER A 441 8.50 -14.98 -22.20
N ILE A 442 7.46 -14.24 -22.59
CA ILE A 442 6.95 -13.05 -21.88
C ILE A 442 5.65 -13.43 -21.15
N GLY A 443 5.52 -12.96 -19.91
CA GLY A 443 4.47 -13.30 -18.96
C GLY A 443 4.71 -14.65 -18.28
N LEU A 444 4.04 -14.84 -17.14
CA LEU A 444 4.04 -16.08 -16.36
C LEU A 444 2.64 -16.72 -16.32
N GLY A 445 2.55 -17.98 -15.86
CA GLY A 445 1.28 -18.69 -15.67
C GLY A 445 0.90 -19.62 -16.82
N ALA A 446 -0.41 -19.80 -17.05
CA ALA A 446 -0.94 -20.91 -17.87
C ALA A 446 -0.68 -20.76 -19.38
N LYS A 447 -0.49 -19.53 -19.89
CA LYS A 447 -0.33 -19.26 -21.33
C LYS A 447 0.70 -18.13 -21.59
N PRO A 448 1.97 -18.32 -21.23
CA PRO A 448 2.99 -17.32 -21.51
C PRO A 448 3.23 -17.20 -23.02
N LYS A 449 3.54 -15.99 -23.49
CA LYS A 449 3.84 -15.74 -24.91
C LYS A 449 5.27 -16.19 -25.20
N VAL A 450 5.42 -17.31 -25.90
CA VAL A 450 6.75 -17.81 -26.32
C VAL A 450 7.34 -16.87 -27.37
N VAL A 451 8.45 -16.24 -27.02
CA VAL A 451 9.23 -15.36 -27.91
C VAL A 451 10.16 -16.19 -28.80
N ARG A 452 10.83 -17.17 -28.19
CA ARG A 452 11.84 -17.98 -28.88
C ARG A 452 11.98 -19.35 -28.21
N GLN A 453 12.22 -20.37 -29.02
CA GLN A 453 12.66 -21.68 -28.54
C GLN A 453 13.83 -22.15 -29.42
N LEU A 454 14.94 -22.56 -28.79
CA LEU A 454 16.17 -22.96 -29.46
C LEU A 454 16.71 -24.27 -28.88
N PRO A 455 17.32 -25.14 -29.69
CA PRO A 455 18.07 -26.27 -29.17
C PRO A 455 19.34 -25.79 -28.45
N LEU A 456 19.71 -26.48 -27.37
CA LEU A 456 21.00 -26.35 -26.69
C LEU A 456 21.76 -27.66 -26.83
N LYS A 457 23.10 -27.60 -26.72
CA LYS A 457 23.90 -28.81 -26.60
C LYS A 457 23.53 -29.51 -25.28
N PRO A 458 23.14 -30.81 -25.29
CA PRO A 458 22.80 -31.55 -24.09
C PRO A 458 23.85 -31.43 -22.98
N ARG A 459 23.49 -30.86 -21.83
CA ARG A 459 24.34 -30.71 -20.64
C ARG A 459 23.53 -30.87 -19.36
N ASP A 460 24.21 -31.24 -18.28
CA ASP A 460 23.59 -31.27 -16.94
C ASP A 460 23.44 -29.86 -16.33
N SER A 461 24.14 -28.88 -16.90
CA SER A 461 24.11 -27.51 -16.42
C SER A 461 24.25 -26.50 -17.54
N HIS A 462 23.55 -25.38 -17.39
CA HIS A 462 23.61 -24.21 -18.26
C HIS A 462 23.72 -22.95 -17.42
N THR A 463 24.47 -21.96 -17.92
CA THR A 463 24.57 -20.64 -17.29
C THR A 463 23.78 -19.63 -18.09
N VAL A 464 22.88 -18.92 -17.42
CA VAL A 464 22.04 -17.88 -18.01
C VAL A 464 22.40 -16.54 -17.40
N SER A 465 22.57 -15.53 -18.25
CA SER A 465 22.72 -14.13 -17.85
C SER A 465 21.70 -13.27 -18.58
N MET A 466 21.01 -12.41 -17.84
CA MET A 466 19.98 -11.51 -18.32
C MET A 466 20.33 -10.07 -17.92
N THR A 467 20.63 -9.22 -18.90
CA THR A 467 20.87 -7.78 -18.71
C THR A 467 19.59 -7.01 -19.01
N VAL A 468 18.93 -6.54 -17.96
CA VAL A 468 17.72 -5.72 -18.03
C VAL A 468 18.11 -4.26 -18.27
N LYS A 469 17.48 -3.65 -19.28
CA LYS A 469 17.58 -2.24 -19.65
C LYS A 469 16.18 -1.62 -19.62
N PRO A 470 16.03 -0.29 -19.66
CA PRO A 470 14.72 0.33 -19.67
C PRO A 470 13.76 -0.17 -20.77
N THR A 471 14.27 -0.49 -21.97
CA THR A 471 13.44 -0.83 -23.15
C THR A 471 13.71 -2.22 -23.73
N ALA A 472 14.57 -3.02 -23.09
CA ALA A 472 14.90 -4.37 -23.57
C ALA A 472 15.55 -5.22 -22.47
N THR A 473 15.62 -6.52 -22.71
CA THR A 473 16.42 -7.45 -21.92
C THR A 473 17.31 -8.28 -22.84
N ASP A 474 18.62 -8.18 -22.66
CA ASP A 474 19.59 -9.01 -23.38
C ASP A 474 19.82 -10.31 -22.62
N ILE A 475 19.76 -11.44 -23.31
CA ILE A 475 19.87 -12.79 -22.76
C ILE A 475 21.08 -13.46 -23.37
N VAL A 476 21.93 -14.02 -22.52
CA VAL A 476 23.08 -14.83 -22.90
C VAL A 476 22.97 -16.19 -22.22
N VAL A 477 23.06 -17.28 -22.99
CA VAL A 477 23.11 -18.65 -22.46
C VAL A 477 24.39 -19.33 -22.91
N ASP A 478 25.14 -19.87 -21.96
CA ASP A 478 26.44 -20.53 -22.17
C ASP A 478 27.44 -19.71 -23.00
N GLY A 479 27.35 -18.37 -22.95
CA GLY A 479 28.17 -17.42 -23.71
C GLY A 479 27.97 -17.39 -25.24
N SER A 480 27.23 -18.35 -25.78
CA SER A 480 27.10 -18.63 -27.22
C SER A 480 25.75 -18.24 -27.79
N VAL A 481 24.66 -18.49 -27.05
CA VAL A 481 23.32 -18.05 -27.45
C VAL A 481 23.14 -16.62 -26.98
N ARG A 482 22.72 -15.73 -27.89
CA ARG A 482 22.43 -14.32 -27.62
C ARG A 482 21.09 -13.94 -28.21
N LEU A 483 20.23 -13.33 -27.39
CA LEU A 483 18.90 -12.89 -27.76
C LEU A 483 18.63 -11.54 -27.10
N THR A 484 17.82 -10.70 -27.73
CA THR A 484 17.31 -9.47 -27.13
C THR A 484 15.78 -9.51 -27.19
N VAL A 485 15.14 -9.27 -26.06
CA VAL A 485 13.68 -9.19 -25.95
C VAL A 485 13.30 -7.73 -25.71
N PRO A 486 12.50 -7.09 -26.59
CA PRO A 486 12.05 -5.71 -26.36
C PRO A 486 11.06 -5.64 -25.19
N SER A 487 10.94 -4.45 -24.59
CA SER A 487 9.99 -4.10 -23.52
C SER A 487 9.37 -2.76 -23.87
N ASP A 488 8.09 -2.55 -23.50
CA ASP A 488 7.40 -1.28 -23.72
C ASP A 488 8.03 -0.13 -22.90
N GLY A 489 8.80 -0.50 -21.86
CA GLY A 489 9.61 0.37 -21.05
C GLY A 489 8.82 1.22 -20.06
N GLY A 490 9.53 2.13 -19.39
CA GLY A 490 8.98 2.92 -18.28
C GLY A 490 8.72 2.09 -17.01
N PRO A 491 8.19 2.72 -15.95
CA PRO A 491 8.09 2.10 -14.63
C PRO A 491 7.22 0.85 -14.57
N GLY A 492 6.20 0.72 -15.44
CA GLY A 492 5.36 -0.48 -15.52
C GLY A 492 6.11 -1.75 -15.88
N ALA A 493 7.30 -1.63 -16.48
CA ALA A 493 8.17 -2.75 -16.84
C ALA A 493 9.30 -3.01 -15.82
N TYR A 494 9.36 -2.25 -14.73
CA TYR A 494 10.39 -2.41 -13.69
C TYR A 494 10.05 -3.59 -12.79
N GLY A 495 11.07 -4.33 -12.37
CA GLY A 495 10.88 -5.43 -11.45
C GLY A 495 12.15 -6.25 -11.24
N GLY A 496 12.20 -6.94 -10.11
CA GLY A 496 13.32 -7.78 -9.74
C GLY A 496 13.38 -9.12 -10.46
N ILE A 497 13.96 -10.10 -9.78
CA ILE A 497 14.20 -11.43 -10.32
C ILE A 497 13.30 -12.48 -9.68
N GLY A 498 13.21 -13.63 -10.34
CA GLY A 498 12.60 -14.82 -9.80
C GLY A 498 13.25 -16.07 -10.37
N LEU A 499 12.95 -17.21 -9.76
CA LEU A 499 13.40 -18.52 -10.19
C LEU A 499 12.17 -19.41 -10.33
N THR A 500 12.09 -20.17 -11.41
CA THR A 500 11.03 -21.17 -11.57
C THR A 500 11.61 -22.52 -11.99
N SER A 501 10.90 -23.60 -11.70
CA SER A 501 11.26 -24.93 -12.19
C SER A 501 10.04 -25.81 -12.32
N SER A 502 10.07 -26.70 -13.31
CA SER A 502 9.10 -27.77 -13.49
C SER A 502 9.76 -29.15 -13.46
N ARG A 503 9.02 -30.13 -12.95
CA ARG A 503 9.40 -31.55 -12.91
C ARG A 503 8.21 -32.45 -13.23
N MET A 504 8.46 -33.57 -13.91
CA MET A 504 7.44 -34.51 -14.36
C MET A 504 6.67 -35.18 -13.21
N THR A 505 7.36 -35.46 -12.10
CA THR A 505 6.80 -36.12 -10.92
C THR A 505 7.35 -35.49 -9.64
N GLU A 506 6.63 -35.61 -8.53
CA GLU A 506 7.08 -35.08 -7.23
C GLU A 506 8.33 -35.79 -6.70
N ALA A 507 8.59 -37.03 -7.15
CA ALA A 507 9.78 -37.80 -6.80
C ALA A 507 11.04 -37.33 -7.55
N ALA A 508 10.88 -36.61 -8.67
CA ALA A 508 12.01 -36.06 -9.39
C ALA A 508 12.69 -34.94 -8.57
N PRO A 509 14.02 -34.83 -8.62
CA PRO A 509 14.72 -33.79 -7.88
C PRO A 509 14.42 -32.41 -8.47
N TRP A 510 14.53 -31.37 -7.65
CA TRP A 510 14.59 -30.00 -8.15
C TRP A 510 16.00 -29.68 -8.66
N PRO A 511 16.14 -28.93 -9.77
CA PRO A 511 17.38 -28.29 -10.15
C PRO A 511 17.91 -27.37 -9.05
N VAL A 512 19.22 -27.14 -9.06
CA VAL A 512 19.89 -26.22 -8.13
C VAL A 512 20.38 -25.00 -8.90
N PHE A 513 20.17 -23.82 -8.34
CA PHE A 513 20.70 -22.56 -8.86
C PHE A 513 21.98 -22.24 -8.09
N THR A 514 23.10 -22.10 -8.78
CA THR A 514 24.40 -21.70 -8.21
C THR A 514 24.92 -20.46 -8.93
N ASP A 515 25.95 -19.83 -8.37
CA ASP A 515 26.56 -18.62 -8.94
C ASP A 515 25.52 -17.49 -9.17
N LEU A 516 24.45 -17.48 -8.37
CA LEU A 516 23.40 -16.49 -8.47
C LEU A 516 23.95 -15.12 -8.08
N SER A 517 23.98 -14.23 -9.06
CA SER A 517 24.52 -12.89 -8.89
C SER A 517 23.61 -11.84 -9.51
N ILE A 518 23.59 -10.67 -8.87
CA ILE A 518 22.88 -9.49 -9.35
C ILE A 518 23.86 -8.32 -9.29
N THR A 519 23.98 -7.61 -10.40
CA THR A 519 24.84 -6.42 -10.50
C THR A 519 24.02 -5.24 -10.99
N ALA A 520 24.25 -4.07 -10.39
CA ALA A 520 23.59 -2.84 -10.81
C ALA A 520 24.02 -2.46 -12.23
N GLY A 521 23.08 -1.98 -13.04
CA GLY A 521 23.36 -1.37 -14.33
C GLY A 521 23.85 0.08 -14.17
N ARG A 522 24.43 0.64 -15.23
CA ARG A 522 24.86 2.06 -15.21
C ARG A 522 23.68 3.03 -15.06
N ASP A 523 22.50 2.62 -15.54
CA ASP A 523 21.26 3.40 -15.49
C ASP A 523 20.33 2.95 -14.35
N SER A 524 20.86 2.25 -13.32
CA SER A 524 20.05 1.89 -12.16
C SER A 524 19.60 3.16 -11.43
N PRO A 525 18.28 3.36 -11.19
CA PRO A 525 17.81 4.53 -10.46
C PRO A 525 18.42 4.52 -9.05
N THR A 526 18.85 5.69 -8.59
CA THR A 526 19.23 5.89 -7.19
C THR A 526 17.96 6.00 -6.35
N VAL A 527 17.83 5.18 -5.31
CA VAL A 527 16.71 5.15 -4.33
C VAL A 527 16.65 6.43 -3.46
N ARG A 528 17.32 7.51 -3.88
CA ARG A 528 17.63 8.68 -3.03
C ARG A 528 16.68 9.86 -3.16
N GLY A 529 15.89 9.95 -4.23
CA GLY A 529 15.03 11.10 -4.50
C GLY A 529 13.57 10.69 -4.68
N GLY A 530 12.67 11.66 -4.49
CA GLY A 530 11.27 11.52 -4.80
C GLY A 530 11.02 11.11 -6.25
N VAL A 531 9.84 10.59 -6.51
CA VAL A 531 9.52 9.84 -7.73
C VAL A 531 9.23 10.72 -8.95
N GLY A 532 9.01 12.02 -8.74
CA GLY A 532 8.65 12.99 -9.77
C GLY A 532 7.25 12.70 -10.30
N LEU A 533 6.28 13.54 -9.96
CA LEU A 533 4.92 13.39 -10.52
C LEU A 533 4.99 13.52 -12.05
N PRO A 534 4.31 12.66 -12.82
CA PRO A 534 4.10 12.95 -14.23
C PRO A 534 3.43 14.33 -14.37
N ALA A 535 3.78 15.07 -15.41
CA ALA A 535 3.17 16.37 -15.67
C ALA A 535 1.64 16.23 -15.63
N ARG A 536 0.98 17.05 -14.80
CA ARG A 536 -0.49 17.10 -14.76
C ARG A 536 -0.99 17.40 -16.19
N PRO A 537 -1.95 16.64 -16.73
CA PRO A 537 -2.50 16.91 -18.06
C PRO A 537 -3.15 18.30 -18.16
#